data_AF-K3W9V9-F1
#
_entry.id   AF-K3W9V9-F1
#
_cell.length_a   1.000
_cell.length_b   1.000
_cell.length_c   1.000
_cell.angle_alpha   90.00
_cell.angle_beta   90.00
_cell.angle_gamma   90.00
#
_symmetry.space_group_name_H-M   'P 1'
#
loop_
_entity.id
_entity.type
_entity.pdbx_description
1 polymer ?
#
loop_
_entity_poly.entity_id
_entity_poly.type
_entity_poly.pdbx_seq_one_letter_code
_entity_poly.pdbx_strand_id
1 'polypeptide(L)'
;MSFYLLSEGLTYLSLFSGAYESLKVLSRAEKGVEMSTLCRILEFWVVLAAMTVFEQYVELFVSWFPFYYLFKCAFLGLLLVPNTKFAHVLYDGFVHPGVLWLKDEFDANVHPLLEAAVVKHGRWFHEKLLARSLALFQDDELYALERELEDKLTQIRDELRDRRHRERHTIETHRTPAIESS
;
A
#
# COMPACT_ATOMS: atom_id res chain seq x y z
N MET A 1 21.66 -32.14 -15.18
CA MET A 1 21.02 -31.24 -16.16
C MET A 1 19.50 -31.28 -16.08
N SER A 2 18.84 -32.43 -16.27
CA SER A 2 17.37 -32.52 -16.37
C SER A 2 16.62 -32.12 -15.07
N PHE A 3 17.15 -32.47 -13.90
CA PHE A 3 16.53 -32.13 -12.61
C PHE A 3 16.65 -30.64 -12.23
N TYR A 4 17.68 -29.96 -12.74
CA TYR A 4 17.90 -28.52 -12.56
C TYR A 4 16.91 -27.69 -13.37
N LEU A 5 16.72 -28.07 -14.63
CA LEU A 5 15.73 -27.42 -15.51
C LEU A 5 14.30 -27.63 -15.00
N LEU A 6 14.04 -28.77 -14.35
CA LEU A 6 12.74 -29.05 -13.75
C LEU A 6 12.46 -28.14 -12.54
N SER A 7 13.44 -27.90 -11.66
CA SER A 7 13.26 -26.99 -10.52
C SER A 7 13.07 -25.56 -10.99
N GLU A 8 13.89 -25.06 -11.92
CA GLU A 8 13.71 -23.71 -12.46
C GLU A 8 12.37 -23.55 -13.19
N GLY A 9 11.94 -24.55 -13.96
CA GLY A 9 10.61 -24.57 -14.58
C GLY A 9 9.49 -24.43 -13.55
N LEU A 10 9.62 -25.07 -12.39
CA LEU A 10 8.67 -24.97 -11.29
C LEU A 10 8.62 -23.56 -10.69
N THR A 11 9.77 -22.89 -10.56
CA THR A 11 9.88 -21.51 -10.07
C THR A 11 9.22 -20.53 -11.04
N TYR A 12 9.48 -20.67 -12.35
CA TYR A 12 8.84 -19.84 -13.38
C TYR A 12 7.33 -20.05 -13.47
N LEU A 13 6.85 -21.29 -13.35
CA LEU A 13 5.42 -21.60 -13.32
C LEU A 13 4.73 -20.98 -12.10
N SER A 14 5.38 -21.00 -10.95
CA SER A 14 4.87 -20.38 -9.71
C SER A 14 4.80 -18.86 -9.84
N LEU A 15 5.81 -18.25 -10.45
CA LEU A 15 5.85 -16.80 -10.72
C LEU A 15 4.76 -16.38 -11.71
N PHE A 16 4.56 -17.16 -12.78
CA PHE A 16 3.52 -16.90 -13.77
C PHE A 16 2.11 -17.05 -13.18
N SER A 17 1.89 -18.08 -12.35
CA SER A 17 0.62 -18.27 -11.63
C SER A 17 0.32 -17.11 -10.69
N GLY A 18 1.30 -16.63 -9.91
CA GLY A 18 1.16 -15.48 -9.03
C GLY A 18 0.89 -14.18 -9.78
N ALA A 19 1.59 -13.96 -10.89
CA ALA A 19 1.39 -12.80 -11.75
C ALA A 19 -0.01 -12.79 -12.38
N TYR A 20 -0.51 -13.94 -12.82
CA TYR A 20 -1.86 -14.07 -13.37
C TYR A 20 -2.95 -13.71 -12.35
N GLU A 21 -2.87 -14.23 -11.12
CA GLU A 21 -3.84 -13.90 -10.07
C GLU A 21 -3.76 -12.41 -9.65
N SER A 22 -2.56 -11.83 -9.65
CA SER A 22 -2.37 -10.39 -9.38
C SER A 22 -3.02 -9.51 -10.46
N LEU A 23 -2.85 -9.86 -11.75
CA LEU A 23 -3.50 -9.16 -12.87
C LEU A 23 -5.03 -9.30 -12.85
N LYS A 24 -5.52 -10.48 -12.48
CA LYS A 24 -6.94 -10.75 -12.32
C LYS A 24 -7.56 -9.94 -11.17
N VAL A 25 -6.80 -9.68 -10.12
CA VAL A 25 -7.23 -8.76 -9.05
C VAL A 25 -7.17 -7.31 -9.50
N LEU A 26 -6.11 -6.90 -10.20
CA LEU A 26 -5.97 -5.53 -10.70
C LEU A 26 -7.09 -5.17 -11.69
N SER A 27 -7.45 -6.08 -12.58
CA SER A 27 -8.60 -5.91 -13.50
C SER A 27 -9.96 -5.87 -12.82
N ARG A 28 -10.04 -6.31 -11.56
CA ARG A 28 -11.24 -6.23 -10.71
C ARG A 28 -11.18 -5.07 -9.70
N ALA A 29 -10.04 -4.38 -9.58
CA ALA A 29 -9.85 -3.28 -8.64
C ALA A 29 -10.88 -2.15 -8.83
N GLU A 30 -11.25 -1.87 -10.08
CA GLU A 30 -12.25 -0.86 -10.44
C GLU A 30 -13.67 -1.18 -9.93
N LYS A 31 -13.94 -2.45 -9.58
CA LYS A 31 -15.23 -2.93 -9.05
C LYS A 31 -15.25 -3.08 -7.53
N GLY A 32 -14.16 -2.72 -6.86
CA GLY A 32 -13.96 -2.93 -5.42
C GLY A 32 -13.53 -4.37 -5.13
N VAL A 33 -12.28 -4.54 -4.70
CA VAL A 33 -11.74 -5.86 -4.30
C VAL A 33 -11.70 -5.94 -2.79
N GLU A 34 -12.15 -7.06 -2.23
CA GLU A 34 -12.04 -7.32 -0.80
C GLU A 34 -10.58 -7.44 -0.34
N MET A 35 -10.28 -6.82 0.80
CA MET A 35 -8.94 -6.84 1.41
C MET A 35 -8.44 -8.26 1.71
N SER A 36 -9.36 -9.18 2.03
CA SER A 36 -9.09 -10.61 2.25
C SER A 36 -8.47 -11.31 1.03
N THR A 37 -8.78 -10.84 -0.19
CA THR A 37 -8.28 -11.41 -1.43
C THR A 37 -6.88 -10.90 -1.75
N LEU A 38 -6.61 -9.63 -1.47
CA LEU A 38 -5.26 -9.06 -1.55
C LEU A 38 -4.32 -9.74 -0.57
N CYS A 39 -4.78 -9.98 0.67
CA CYS A 39 -3.99 -10.63 1.71
C CYS A 39 -3.52 -12.03 1.27
N ARG A 40 -4.43 -12.85 0.70
CA ARG A 40 -4.10 -14.19 0.19
C ARG A 40 -3.07 -14.20 -0.94
N ILE A 41 -3.13 -13.23 -1.84
CA ILE A 41 -2.14 -13.09 -2.92
C ILE A 41 -0.79 -12.69 -2.33
N LEU A 42 -0.78 -11.77 -1.36
CA LEU A 42 0.45 -11.34 -0.70
C LEU A 42 1.07 -12.46 0.15
N GLU A 43 0.26 -13.24 0.86
CA GLU A 43 0.67 -14.47 1.56
C GLU A 43 1.38 -15.43 0.61
N PHE A 44 0.79 -15.67 -0.56
CA PHE A 44 1.41 -16.49 -1.60
C PHE A 44 2.77 -15.94 -2.06
N TRP A 45 2.87 -14.63 -2.32
CA TRP A 45 4.13 -13.99 -2.73
C TRP A 45 5.22 -14.09 -1.67
N VAL A 46 4.86 -13.96 -0.39
CA VAL A 46 5.85 -14.06 0.71
C VAL A 46 6.32 -15.49 0.90
N VAL A 47 5.43 -16.48 0.84
CA VAL A 47 5.80 -17.91 0.89
C VAL A 47 6.70 -18.26 -0.30
N LEU A 48 6.37 -17.75 -1.50
CA LEU A 48 7.18 -17.95 -2.70
C LEU A 48 8.61 -17.38 -2.52
N ALA A 49 8.73 -16.16 -2.01
CA ALA A 49 10.04 -15.53 -1.77
C ALA A 49 10.88 -16.30 -0.73
N ALA A 50 10.28 -16.69 0.39
CA ALA A 50 10.95 -17.49 1.42
C ALA A 50 11.46 -18.83 0.86
N MET A 51 10.67 -19.45 -0.03
CA MET A 51 11.06 -20.70 -0.68
C MET A 51 12.21 -20.54 -1.66
N THR A 52 12.21 -19.50 -2.49
CA THR A 52 13.33 -19.22 -3.40
C THR A 52 14.64 -19.03 -2.62
N VAL A 53 14.57 -18.31 -1.50
CA VAL A 53 15.73 -18.10 -0.62
C VAL A 53 16.18 -19.42 0.01
N PHE A 54 15.25 -20.25 0.48
CA PHE A 54 15.56 -21.57 1.02
C PHE A 54 16.19 -22.48 -0.03
N GLU A 55 15.65 -22.54 -1.25
CA GLU A 55 16.24 -23.31 -2.36
C GLU A 55 17.70 -22.89 -2.60
N GLN A 56 17.97 -21.59 -2.63
CA GLN A 56 19.32 -21.04 -2.80
C GLN A 56 20.28 -21.54 -1.70
N TYR A 57 19.85 -21.50 -0.44
CA TYR A 57 20.68 -21.92 0.68
C TYR A 57 20.91 -23.43 0.68
N VAL A 58 19.86 -24.24 0.54
CA VAL A 58 20.00 -25.70 0.61
C VAL A 58 20.83 -26.23 -0.56
N GLU A 59 20.75 -25.60 -1.73
CA GLU A 59 21.61 -25.93 -2.85
C GLU A 59 23.09 -25.63 -2.58
N LEU A 60 23.37 -24.51 -1.90
CA LEU A 60 24.72 -24.13 -1.51
C LEU A 60 25.30 -25.02 -0.41
N PHE A 61 24.48 -25.46 0.56
CA PHE A 61 24.93 -26.26 1.71
C PHE A 61 24.94 -27.77 1.47
N VAL A 62 24.05 -28.30 0.64
CA VAL A 62 23.73 -29.75 0.61
C VAL A 62 24.04 -30.41 -0.75
N SER A 63 24.57 -29.65 -1.71
CA SER A 63 24.96 -30.15 -3.05
C SER A 63 26.02 -31.28 -3.04
N TRP A 64 26.75 -31.45 -1.93
CA TRP A 64 27.74 -32.52 -1.77
C TRP A 64 27.15 -33.86 -1.28
N PHE A 65 25.87 -33.91 -0.88
CA PHE A 65 25.25 -35.10 -0.29
C PHE A 65 24.43 -35.93 -1.30
N PRO A 66 24.69 -37.24 -1.46
CA PRO A 66 24.17 -38.05 -2.58
C PRO A 66 22.67 -38.40 -2.52
N PHE A 67 21.96 -38.12 -1.42
CA PHE A 67 20.51 -38.35 -1.27
C PHE A 67 19.67 -37.05 -1.29
N TYR A 68 20.30 -35.91 -1.57
CA TYR A 68 19.67 -34.59 -1.49
C TYR A 68 18.47 -34.42 -2.43
N TYR A 69 18.59 -34.84 -3.69
CA TYR A 69 17.58 -34.58 -4.72
C TYR A 69 16.22 -35.24 -4.42
N LEU A 70 16.20 -36.40 -3.76
CA LEU A 70 14.96 -37.07 -3.35
C LEU A 70 14.24 -36.28 -2.25
N PHE A 71 14.97 -35.77 -1.27
CA PHE A 71 14.40 -34.94 -0.22
C PHE A 71 14.01 -33.55 -0.75
N LYS A 72 14.80 -32.98 -1.68
CA LYS A 72 14.48 -31.73 -2.39
C LYS A 72 13.14 -31.85 -3.11
N CYS A 73 12.95 -32.90 -3.91
CA CYS A 73 11.69 -33.12 -4.63
C CYS A 73 10.51 -33.43 -3.70
N ALA A 74 10.71 -34.16 -2.60
CA ALA A 74 9.65 -34.41 -1.62
C ALA A 74 9.24 -33.13 -0.90
N PHE A 75 10.20 -32.28 -0.51
CA PHE A 75 9.94 -31.00 0.13
C PHE A 75 9.25 -30.01 -0.81
N LEU A 76 9.74 -29.89 -2.06
CA LEU A 76 9.09 -29.07 -3.08
C LEU A 76 7.68 -29.57 -3.40
N GLY A 77 7.48 -30.88 -3.54
CA GLY A 77 6.17 -31.48 -3.81
C GLY A 77 5.17 -31.26 -2.68
N LEU A 78 5.62 -31.29 -1.42
CA LEU A 78 4.78 -31.03 -0.25
C LEU A 78 4.33 -29.55 -0.19
N LEU A 79 5.17 -28.65 -0.71
CA LEU A 79 4.93 -27.21 -0.72
C LEU A 79 4.18 -26.71 -1.96
N LEU A 80 4.31 -27.41 -3.08
CA LEU A 80 3.59 -27.10 -4.33
C LEU A 80 2.09 -27.36 -4.20
N VAL A 81 1.64 -28.07 -3.16
CA VAL A 81 0.23 -28.26 -2.85
C VAL A 81 -0.23 -27.06 -2.01
N PRO A 82 -0.97 -26.09 -2.59
CA PRO A 82 -1.37 -24.84 -1.93
C PRO A 82 -2.39 -25.05 -0.78
N ASN A 83 -2.68 -26.29 -0.42
CA ASN A 83 -3.72 -26.69 0.54
C ASN A 83 -3.15 -27.41 1.78
N THR A 84 -1.83 -27.49 1.94
CA THR A 84 -1.26 -28.10 3.14
C THR A 84 -1.25 -27.09 4.29
N LYS A 85 -1.71 -27.54 5.47
CA LYS A 85 -1.68 -26.79 6.75
C LYS A 85 -0.30 -26.19 7.08
N PHE A 86 0.75 -26.70 6.44
CA PHE A 86 2.13 -26.26 6.55
C PHE A 86 2.35 -24.82 6.07
N ALA A 87 1.71 -24.39 4.98
CA ALA A 87 1.83 -23.00 4.49
C ALA A 87 1.24 -22.00 5.48
N HIS A 88 0.10 -22.35 6.10
CA HIS A 88 -0.54 -21.54 7.13
C HIS A 88 0.29 -21.49 8.43
N VAL A 89 0.92 -22.60 8.83
CA VAL A 89 1.82 -22.65 10.00
C VAL A 89 3.11 -21.87 9.77
N LEU A 90 3.67 -21.91 8.56
CA LEU A 90 4.84 -21.09 8.21
C LEU A 90 4.50 -19.60 8.17
N TYR A 91 3.31 -19.26 7.67
CA TYR A 91 2.85 -17.88 7.65
C TYR A 91 2.68 -17.34 9.07
N ASP A 92 1.96 -18.04 9.94
CA ASP A 92 1.76 -17.62 11.34
C ASP A 92 3.07 -17.63 12.15
N GLY A 93 3.96 -18.59 11.91
CA GLY A 93 5.15 -18.80 12.73
C GLY A 93 6.34 -17.92 12.38
N PHE A 94 6.62 -17.72 11.08
CA PHE A 94 7.84 -17.02 10.63
C PHE A 94 7.53 -15.73 9.90
N VAL A 95 6.52 -15.74 9.03
CA VAL A 95 6.22 -14.60 8.17
C VAL A 95 5.52 -13.49 8.97
N HIS A 96 4.51 -13.83 9.75
CA HIS A 96 3.75 -12.87 10.53
C HIS A 96 4.63 -12.07 11.51
N PRO A 97 5.49 -12.69 12.34
CA PRO A 97 6.39 -11.94 13.22
C PRO A 97 7.48 -11.18 12.43
N GLY A 98 7.98 -11.73 11.32
CA GLY A 98 8.96 -11.05 10.48
C GLY A 98 8.41 -9.80 9.78
N VAL A 99 7.17 -9.86 9.30
CA VAL A 99 6.46 -8.73 8.67
C VAL A 99 6.12 -7.66 9.70
N LEU A 100 5.70 -8.04 10.91
CA LEU A 100 5.47 -7.09 12.00
C LEU A 100 6.75 -6.33 12.36
N TRP A 101 7.85 -7.04 12.56
CA TRP A 101 9.14 -6.42 12.85
C TRP A 101 9.61 -5.50 11.72
N LEU A 102 9.50 -5.95 10.46
CA LEU A 102 9.88 -5.14 9.31
C LEU A 102 8.99 -3.90 9.15
N LYS A 103 7.70 -4.02 9.45
CA LYS A 103 6.75 -2.91 9.41
C LYS A 103 7.07 -1.87 10.47
N ASP A 104 7.33 -2.30 11.71
CA ASP A 104 7.75 -1.40 12.79
C ASP A 104 9.05 -0.67 12.43
N GLU A 105 10.04 -1.38 11.87
CA GLU A 105 11.32 -0.78 11.47
C GLU A 105 11.17 0.18 10.29
N PHE A 106 10.26 -0.11 9.34
CA PHE A 106 9.99 0.73 8.18
C PHE A 106 9.18 1.98 8.56
N ASP A 107 8.17 1.85 9.43
CA ASP A 107 7.39 2.97 9.93
C ASP A 107 8.23 3.87 10.86
N ALA A 108 9.18 3.30 11.62
CA ALA A 108 10.08 4.07 12.46
C ALA A 108 11.13 4.87 11.65
N ASN A 109 11.72 4.27 10.62
CA ASN A 109 12.87 4.86 9.93
C ASN A 109 12.55 5.49 8.57
N VAL A 110 11.71 4.85 7.76
CA VAL A 110 11.51 5.22 6.35
C VAL A 110 10.33 6.17 6.19
N HIS A 111 9.25 5.95 6.93
CA HIS A 111 8.07 6.81 6.91
C HIS A 111 8.38 8.30 7.19
N PRO A 112 9.11 8.68 8.26
CA PRO A 112 9.39 10.10 8.52
C PRO A 112 10.31 10.73 7.47
N LEU A 113 11.23 9.95 6.89
CA LEU A 113 12.10 10.42 5.81
C LEU A 113 11.32 10.64 4.52
N LEU A 114 10.37 9.74 4.21
CA LEU A 114 9.51 9.84 3.05
C LEU A 114 8.57 11.04 3.16
N GLU A 115 7.92 11.23 4.31
CA GLU A 115 7.06 12.40 4.54
C GLU A 115 7.84 13.71 4.44
N ALA A 116 9.04 13.78 5.05
CA ALA A 116 9.90 14.94 4.95
C ALA A 116 10.34 15.21 3.49
N ALA A 117 10.68 14.16 2.73
CA ALA A 117 11.08 14.27 1.33
C ALA A 117 9.91 14.67 0.43
N VAL A 118 8.71 14.11 0.63
CA VAL A 118 7.49 14.39 -0.12
C VAL A 118 7.02 15.82 0.14
N VAL A 119 6.98 16.27 1.39
CA VAL A 119 6.58 17.65 1.73
C VAL A 119 7.62 18.66 1.22
N LYS A 120 8.91 18.32 1.25
CA LYS A 120 9.98 19.16 0.72
C LYS A 120 9.90 19.27 -0.81
N HIS A 121 9.70 18.15 -1.52
CA HIS A 121 9.54 18.16 -2.97
C HIS A 121 8.23 18.83 -3.40
N GLY A 122 7.14 18.64 -2.67
CA GLY A 122 5.85 19.27 -2.95
C GLY A 122 5.91 20.79 -2.83
N ARG A 123 6.56 21.32 -1.78
CA ARG A 123 6.78 22.77 -1.62
C ARG A 123 7.66 23.35 -2.72
N TRP A 124 8.79 22.71 -3.02
CA TRP A 124 9.67 23.14 -4.09
C TRP A 124 8.99 23.11 -5.46
N PHE A 125 8.18 22.07 -5.73
CA PHE A 125 7.44 21.94 -6.97
C PHE A 125 6.37 23.02 -7.09
N HIS A 126 5.61 23.30 -6.02
CA HIS A 126 4.65 24.39 -5.99
C HIS A 126 5.31 25.76 -6.21
N GLU A 127 6.41 26.07 -5.52
CA GLU A 127 7.10 27.35 -5.65
C GLU A 127 7.66 27.54 -7.07
N LYS A 128 8.25 26.49 -7.64
CA LYS A 128 8.84 26.55 -8.98
C LYS A 128 7.79 26.57 -10.08
N LEU A 129 6.67 25.88 -9.89
CA LEU A 129 5.52 25.96 -10.80
C LEU A 129 4.87 27.35 -10.74
N LEU A 130 4.67 27.91 -9.55
CA LEU A 130 4.08 29.24 -9.38
C LEU A 130 4.97 30.32 -10.00
N ALA A 131 6.29 30.26 -9.78
CA ALA A 131 7.23 31.19 -10.40
C ALA A 131 7.24 31.06 -11.94
N ARG A 132 7.07 29.84 -12.47
CA ARG A 132 7.03 29.58 -13.92
C ARG A 132 5.70 30.00 -14.54
N SER A 133 4.58 29.79 -13.86
CA SER A 133 3.27 30.25 -14.30
C SER A 133 3.17 31.76 -14.22
N LEU A 134 3.67 32.39 -13.16
CA LEU A 134 3.73 33.86 -13.02
C LEU A 134 4.54 34.52 -14.13
N ALA A 135 5.63 33.88 -14.59
CA ALA A 135 6.41 34.38 -15.72
C ALA A 135 5.74 34.16 -17.09
N LEU A 136 4.70 33.32 -17.18
CA LEU A 136 3.92 33.07 -18.40
C LEU A 136 2.67 33.97 -18.50
N PHE A 137 2.20 34.55 -17.39
CA PHE A 137 1.06 35.47 -17.37
C PHE A 137 1.55 36.92 -17.59
N GLN A 138 0.92 37.63 -18.54
CA GLN A 138 1.15 39.06 -18.80
C GLN A 138 0.59 39.90 -17.62
N ASP A 139 1.21 41.03 -17.26
CA ASP A 139 0.87 41.81 -16.04
C ASP A 139 -0.63 42.12 -15.88
N ASP A 140 -1.37 42.30 -16.98
CA ASP A 140 -2.82 42.55 -16.97
C ASP A 140 -3.67 41.37 -16.46
N GLU A 141 -3.26 40.12 -16.72
CA GLU A 141 -3.97 38.92 -16.24
C GLU A 141 -3.66 38.62 -14.77
N LEU A 142 -2.49 39.06 -14.27
CA LEU A 142 -2.11 38.90 -12.87
C LEU A 142 -3.04 39.71 -11.93
N TYR A 143 -3.38 40.95 -12.32
CA TYR A 143 -4.32 41.80 -11.58
C TYR A 143 -5.76 41.28 -11.62
N ALA A 144 -6.15 40.57 -12.69
CA ALA A 144 -7.47 39.95 -12.79
C ALA A 144 -7.57 38.72 -11.86
N LEU A 145 -6.50 37.92 -11.80
CA LEU A 145 -6.43 36.75 -10.93
C LEU A 145 -6.38 37.13 -9.45
N GLU A 146 -5.64 38.20 -9.09
CA GLU A 146 -5.59 38.73 -7.72
C GLU A 146 -6.98 39.10 -7.23
N ARG A 147 -7.74 39.85 -8.04
CA ARG A 147 -9.14 40.19 -7.74
C ARG A 147 -10.02 38.95 -7.57
N GLU A 148 -9.88 37.96 -8.46
CA GLU A 148 -10.67 36.74 -8.34
C GLU A 148 -10.32 35.94 -7.07
N LEU A 149 -9.04 35.92 -6.67
CA LEU A 149 -8.62 35.25 -5.44
C LEU A 149 -9.14 35.97 -4.19
N GLU A 150 -9.11 37.31 -4.18
CA GLU A 150 -9.68 38.13 -3.10
C GLU A 150 -11.19 37.90 -2.97
N ASP A 151 -11.90 37.82 -4.09
CA ASP A 151 -13.34 37.51 -4.13
C ASP A 151 -13.62 36.09 -3.60
N LYS A 152 -12.84 35.08 -3.99
CA LYS A 152 -13.01 33.72 -3.46
C LYS A 152 -12.69 33.64 -1.96
N LEU A 153 -11.67 34.36 -1.49
CA LEU A 153 -11.31 34.39 -0.07
C LEU A 153 -12.37 35.08 0.79
N THR A 154 -12.97 36.17 0.31
CA THR A 154 -14.08 36.84 0.99
C THR A 154 -15.32 35.95 1.01
N GLN A 155 -15.64 35.30 -0.10
CA GLN A 155 -16.73 34.32 -0.17
C GLN A 155 -16.58 33.18 0.84
N ILE A 156 -15.40 32.54 0.91
CA ILE A 156 -15.14 31.45 1.87
C ILE A 156 -15.25 31.95 3.31
N ARG A 157 -14.76 33.16 3.59
CA ARG A 157 -14.84 33.76 4.93
C ARG A 157 -16.29 33.99 5.36
N ASP A 158 -17.13 34.45 4.44
CA ASP A 158 -18.55 34.67 4.72
C ASP A 158 -19.31 33.36 4.88
N GLU A 159 -19.00 32.34 4.06
CA GLU A 159 -19.59 31.01 4.21
C GLU A 159 -19.23 30.39 5.58
N LEU A 160 -17.97 30.51 6.01
CA LEU A 160 -17.53 30.03 7.32
C LEU A 160 -18.19 30.80 8.48
N ARG A 161 -18.40 32.11 8.32
CA ARG A 161 -19.12 32.94 9.30
C ARG A 161 -20.58 32.48 9.42
N ASP A 162 -21.24 32.24 8.30
CA ASP A 162 -22.63 31.81 8.24
C ASP A 162 -22.83 30.39 8.82
N ARG A 163 -21.93 29.45 8.51
CA ARG A 163 -21.89 28.12 9.14
C ARG A 163 -21.78 28.22 10.66
N ARG A 164 -20.88 29.08 11.17
CA ARG A 164 -20.71 29.31 12.61
C ARG A 164 -21.96 29.91 13.27
N HIS A 165 -22.69 30.79 12.57
CA HIS A 165 -23.97 31.32 13.07
C HIS A 165 -25.05 30.24 13.13
N ARG A 166 -25.17 29.40 12.08
CA ARG A 166 -26.10 28.26 12.08
C ARG A 166 -25.83 27.28 13.21
N GLU A 167 -24.56 26.97 13.48
CA GLU A 167 -24.17 26.09 14.59
C GLU A 167 -24.57 26.68 15.95
N ARG A 168 -24.35 27.99 16.17
CA ARG A 168 -24.76 28.66 17.42
C ARG A 168 -26.27 28.65 17.63
N HIS A 169 -27.07 28.93 16.60
CA HIS A 169 -28.54 28.89 16.69
C HIS A 169 -29.07 27.46 16.94
N THR A 170 -28.45 26.46 16.33
CA THR A 170 -28.82 25.05 16.57
C THR A 170 -28.54 24.64 18.02
N ILE A 171 -27.42 25.08 18.60
CA ILE A 171 -27.06 24.82 20.01
C ILE A 171 -28.00 25.53 20.98
N GLU A 172 -28.38 26.79 20.70
CA GLU A 172 -29.33 27.55 21.55
C GLU A 172 -30.74 26.96 21.52
N THR A 173 -31.21 26.53 20.34
CA THR A 173 -32.54 25.91 20.19
C THR A 173 -32.62 24.56 20.91
N HIS A 174 -31.51 23.80 20.94
CA HIS A 174 -31.45 22.51 21.61
C HIS A 174 -31.27 22.61 23.15
N ARG A 175 -30.91 23.79 23.67
CA ARG A 175 -30.71 24.06 25.11
C ARG A 175 -31.99 24.49 25.84
N THR A 176 -33.12 24.60 25.15
CA THR A 176 -34.42 24.94 25.75
C THR A 176 -35.31 23.68 25.86
N PRO A 177 -35.16 22.85 26.91
CA PRO A 177 -36.14 21.81 27.19
C PRO A 177 -37.30 22.39 28.02
N ALA A 178 -38.51 22.25 27.48
CA ALA A 178 -39.75 21.96 28.21
C ALA A 178 -39.97 22.66 29.58
N ILE A 179 -40.30 23.96 29.58
CA ILE A 179 -40.95 24.62 30.73
C ILE A 179 -42.37 25.12 30.38
N GLU A 180 -42.82 25.01 29.13
CA GLU A 180 -44.19 25.36 28.71
C GLU A 180 -45.06 24.10 28.48
N SER A 181 -45.23 23.28 29.53
CA SER A 181 -46.38 22.38 29.63
C SER A 181 -46.73 22.15 31.10
N SER A 182 -47.35 23.13 31.74
CA SER A 182 -48.19 22.98 32.93
C SER A 182 -49.21 24.11 32.95
#